data_AF-A0A350AJS0-F1
#
_entry.id   AF-A0A350AJS0-F1
#
_cell.length_a   1.000
_cell.length_b   1.000
_cell.length_c   1.000
_cell.angle_alpha   90.00
_cell.angle_beta   90.00
_cell.angle_gamma   90.00
#
_symmetry.space_group_name_H-M   'P 1'
#
loop_
_entity.id
_entity.type
_entity.pdbx_description
1 polymer ?
#
loop_
_entity_poly.entity_id
_entity_poly.type
_entity_poly.pdbx_seq_one_letter_code
_entity_poly.pdbx_strand_id
1 'polypeptide(L)'
;MMKSMYFRFICLFSILIGLIAVFGCDAARGGATVYLEGVNMGAVSMEGKPLTGLPSSKVNVVLKVSANQVRISQANGKTTIKLLPSGATVVTSAEGISFTGVKTEQVEMQWPQDQVAQ
;
A
#
# COMPACT_ATOMS: atom_id res chain seq x y z
N MET A 1 44.39 -34.06 13.13
CA MET A 1 43.16 -33.55 13.77
C MET A 1 42.68 -32.20 13.21
N MET A 2 43.56 -31.27 12.82
CA MET A 2 43.18 -29.93 12.29
C MET A 2 42.34 -29.93 10.99
N LYS A 3 42.57 -30.85 10.04
CA LYS A 3 41.85 -30.88 8.75
C LYS A 3 40.33 -31.11 8.88
N SER A 4 39.89 -31.81 9.93
CA SER A 4 38.46 -32.07 10.20
C SER A 4 37.72 -30.82 10.72
N MET A 5 38.45 -29.92 11.37
CA MET A 5 37.89 -28.69 11.95
C MET A 5 37.65 -27.61 10.87
N TYR A 6 38.54 -27.49 9.88
CA TYR A 6 38.37 -26.58 8.74
C TYR A 6 37.18 -26.96 7.85
N PHE A 7 36.96 -28.26 7.62
CA PHE A 7 35.84 -28.74 6.82
C PHE A 7 34.48 -28.35 7.44
N ARG A 8 34.37 -28.43 8.76
CA ARG A 8 33.15 -28.05 9.50
C ARG A 8 32.88 -26.55 9.42
N PHE A 9 33.91 -25.71 9.49
CA PHE A 9 33.77 -24.26 9.35
C PHE A 9 33.34 -23.84 7.95
N ILE A 10 33.87 -24.48 6.90
CA ILE A 10 33.49 -24.21 5.51
C ILE A 10 32.02 -24.58 5.26
N CYS A 11 31.57 -25.75 5.73
CA CYS A 11 30.16 -26.13 5.62
C CYS A 11 29.23 -25.14 6.34
N LEU A 12 29.61 -24.70 7.55
CA LEU A 12 28.80 -23.76 8.33
C LEU A 12 28.71 -22.39 7.66
N PHE A 13 29.79 -21.93 7.05
CA PHE A 13 29.83 -20.67 6.31
C PHE A 13 28.99 -20.74 5.01
N SER A 14 29.03 -21.86 4.29
CA SER A 14 28.19 -22.08 3.10
C SER A 14 26.69 -22.12 3.44
N ILE A 15 26.31 -22.74 4.56
CA ILE A 15 24.93 -22.74 5.04
C ILE A 15 24.50 -21.32 5.43
N LEU A 16 25.39 -20.55 6.07
CA LEU A 16 25.11 -19.16 6.45
C LEU A 16 24.86 -18.29 5.22
N ILE A 17 25.71 -18.37 4.18
CA ILE A 17 25.55 -17.63 2.91
C ILE A 17 24.24 -18.03 2.19
N GLY A 18 23.91 -19.33 2.19
CA GLY A 18 22.65 -19.81 1.62
C GLY A 18 21.42 -19.23 2.33
N LEU A 19 21.49 -19.09 3.65
CA LEU A 19 20.39 -18.54 4.46
C LEU A 19 20.14 -17.05 4.15
N ILE A 20 21.20 -16.23 4.07
CA ILE A 20 21.07 -14.81 3.71
C ILE A 20 20.58 -14.62 2.26
N ALA A 21 20.90 -15.53 1.34
CA ALA A 21 20.39 -15.48 -0.03
C ALA A 21 18.88 -15.76 -0.13
N VAL A 22 18.34 -16.63 0.75
CA VAL A 22 16.91 -16.93 0.80
C VAL A 22 16.10 -15.77 1.41
N PHE A 23 16.62 -15.09 2.43
CA PHE A 23 15.94 -13.94 3.05
C PHE A 23 16.20 -12.60 2.33
N GLY A 24 17.29 -12.48 1.58
CA GLY A 24 17.69 -11.22 0.93
C GLY A 24 16.87 -10.85 -0.30
N CYS A 25 16.31 -11.83 -1.02
CA CYS A 25 15.65 -11.57 -2.30
C CYS A 25 14.19 -11.10 -2.16
N ASP A 26 13.48 -11.56 -1.12
CA ASP A 26 12.10 -11.15 -0.83
C ASP A 26 12.05 -9.78 -0.09
N ALA A 27 13.05 -9.51 0.76
CA ALA A 27 13.16 -8.24 1.49
C ALA A 27 13.49 -7.03 0.60
N ALA A 28 14.15 -7.25 -0.55
CA ALA A 28 14.55 -6.16 -1.46
C ALA A 28 13.45 -5.72 -2.44
N ARG A 29 12.31 -6.42 -2.50
CA ARG A 29 11.39 -6.34 -3.65
C ARG A 29 10.01 -5.72 -3.39
N GLY A 30 9.70 -5.28 -2.17
CA GLY A 30 8.31 -5.19 -1.74
C GLY A 30 7.72 -3.82 -1.47
N GLY A 31 7.85 -2.86 -2.38
CA GLY A 31 7.08 -1.61 -2.34
C GLY A 31 6.01 -1.61 -3.43
N ALA A 32 4.72 -1.52 -3.09
CA ALA A 32 3.66 -1.35 -4.08
C ALA A 32 3.08 0.05 -3.96
N THR A 33 3.02 0.76 -5.09
CA THR A 33 2.23 1.97 -5.19
C THR A 33 0.86 1.59 -5.72
N VAL A 34 -0.18 1.85 -4.91
CA VAL A 34 -1.57 1.56 -5.28
C VAL A 34 -2.25 2.86 -5.68
N TYR A 35 -2.73 2.91 -6.92
CA TYR A 35 -3.47 4.04 -7.46
C TYR A 35 -4.97 3.74 -7.38
N LEU A 36 -5.70 4.59 -6.66
CA LEU A 36 -7.16 4.57 -6.60
C LEU A 36 -7.66 5.78 -7.39
N GLU A 37 -8.10 5.55 -8.61
CA GLU A 37 -8.56 6.62 -9.50
C GLU A 37 -10.06 6.89 -9.33
N GLY A 38 -10.44 8.16 -9.41
CA GLY A 38 -11.85 8.55 -9.48
C GLY A 38 -12.65 8.30 -8.21
N VAL A 39 -12.00 8.23 -7.05
CA VAL A 39 -12.60 8.03 -5.74
C VAL A 39 -13.56 9.16 -5.40
N ASN A 40 -14.82 8.85 -5.09
CA ASN A 40 -15.77 9.85 -4.61
C ASN A 40 -15.45 10.22 -3.16
N MET A 41 -15.15 11.50 -2.89
CA MET A 41 -14.87 11.98 -1.54
C MET A 41 -16.14 12.26 -0.71
N GLY A 42 -17.32 12.05 -1.28
CA GLY A 42 -18.57 12.49 -0.69
C GLY A 42 -18.65 14.02 -0.65
N ALA A 43 -19.74 14.54 -0.08
CA ALA A 43 -19.88 15.98 0.14
C ALA A 43 -18.88 16.42 1.23
N VAL A 44 -17.77 17.03 0.84
CA VAL A 44 -16.85 17.66 1.79
C VAL A 44 -17.55 18.91 2.31
N SER A 45 -17.84 18.95 3.61
CA SER A 45 -18.48 20.09 4.26
C SER A 45 -17.55 20.67 5.33
N MET A 46 -17.54 21.99 5.43
CA MET A 46 -16.86 22.72 6.49
C MET A 46 -17.93 23.54 7.23
N GLU A 47 -18.01 23.38 8.54
CA GLU A 47 -19.04 24.02 9.39
C GLU A 47 -20.48 23.73 8.92
N GLY A 48 -20.74 22.53 8.39
CA GLY A 48 -22.07 22.12 7.92
C GLY A 48 -22.50 22.73 6.59
N LYS A 49 -21.63 23.53 5.94
CA LYS A 49 -21.85 24.01 4.57
C LYS A 49 -21.04 23.14 3.60
N PRO A 50 -21.63 22.66 2.49
CA PRO A 50 -20.86 21.97 1.47
C PRO A 50 -19.81 22.94 0.91
N LEU A 51 -18.55 22.52 0.90
CA LEU A 51 -17.48 23.25 0.24
C LEU A 51 -17.75 23.20 -1.27
N THR A 52 -18.16 24.34 -1.82
CA THR A 52 -18.29 24.56 -3.26
C THR A 52 -16.95 25.04 -3.80
N GLY A 53 -16.60 24.67 -5.05
CA GLY A 53 -15.33 25.08 -5.67
C GLY A 53 -14.18 24.06 -5.59
N LEU A 54 -14.42 22.84 -5.08
CA LEU A 54 -13.52 21.72 -5.38
C LEU A 54 -13.69 21.36 -6.87
N PRO A 55 -12.60 21.27 -7.66
CA PRO A 55 -12.67 21.07 -9.11
C PRO A 55 -13.32 19.74 -9.51
N SER A 56 -13.45 18.82 -8.56
CA SER A 56 -13.98 17.49 -8.78
C SER A 56 -14.46 16.89 -7.46
N SER A 57 -15.63 16.25 -7.46
CA SER A 57 -16.08 15.35 -6.38
C SER A 57 -15.29 14.02 -6.36
N LYS A 58 -14.42 13.83 -7.36
CA LYS A 58 -13.54 12.67 -7.53
C LYS A 58 -12.07 13.03 -7.30
N VAL A 59 -11.40 12.28 -6.43
CA VAL A 59 -9.96 12.37 -6.16
C VAL A 59 -9.25 11.13 -6.67
N ASN A 60 -7.99 11.26 -7.08
CA ASN A 60 -7.11 10.12 -7.21
C ASN A 60 -6.32 9.99 -5.89
N VAL A 61 -6.36 8.82 -5.26
CA VAL A 61 -5.58 8.55 -4.04
C VAL A 61 -4.44 7.60 -4.39
N VAL A 62 -3.23 8.03 -4.09
CA VAL A 62 -2.02 7.22 -4.26
C VAL A 62 -1.56 6.75 -2.89
N LEU A 63 -1.51 5.44 -2.70
CA LEU A 63 -0.98 4.82 -1.48
C LEU A 63 0.40 4.26 -1.76
N LYS A 64 1.40 4.77 -1.02
CA LYS A 64 2.78 4.31 -1.07
C LYS A 64 3.06 3.40 0.12
N VAL A 65 2.81 2.09 -0.06
CA VAL A 65 2.94 1.10 1.02
C VAL A 65 3.78 -0.10 0.60
N SER A 66 4.44 -0.73 1.57
CA SER A 66 5.19 -1.96 1.32
C SER A 66 4.26 -3.17 1.22
N ALA A 67 3.73 -3.42 0.02
CA ALA A 67 2.86 -4.55 -0.24
C ALA A 67 3.36 -5.38 -1.42
N ASN A 68 3.26 -6.70 -1.26
CA ASN A 68 3.62 -7.72 -2.24
C ASN A 68 2.37 -8.42 -2.77
N GLN A 69 1.24 -8.30 -2.05
CA GLN A 69 -0.02 -8.91 -2.41
C GLN A 69 -1.19 -7.93 -2.17
N VAL A 70 -2.09 -7.88 -3.15
CA VAL A 70 -3.37 -7.18 -3.07
C VAL A 70 -4.49 -8.20 -2.98
N ARG A 71 -5.36 -8.10 -1.97
CA ARG A 71 -6.57 -8.92 -1.84
C ARG A 71 -7.79 -8.02 -1.94
N ILE A 72 -8.65 -8.30 -2.91
CA ILE A 72 -9.89 -7.56 -3.14
C ILE A 72 -11.05 -8.48 -2.77
N SER A 73 -11.97 -7.99 -1.94
CA SER A 73 -13.19 -8.69 -1.57
C SER A 73 -14.36 -7.73 -1.57
N GLN A 74 -15.52 -8.18 -2.01
CA GLN A 74 -16.74 -7.38 -2.01
C GLN A 74 -17.81 -8.07 -1.16
N ALA A 75 -18.37 -7.36 -0.18
CA ALA A 75 -19.44 -7.85 0.68
C ALA A 75 -20.30 -6.69 1.17
N ASN A 76 -21.63 -6.89 1.26
CA ASN A 76 -22.58 -5.90 1.80
C ASN A 76 -22.46 -4.50 1.16
N GLY A 77 -22.24 -4.44 -0.15
CA GLY A 77 -22.07 -3.15 -0.87
C GLY A 77 -20.76 -2.42 -0.57
N LYS A 78 -19.81 -3.06 0.12
CA LYS A 78 -18.47 -2.53 0.41
C LYS A 78 -17.42 -3.34 -0.33
N THR A 79 -16.48 -2.65 -0.95
CA THR A 79 -15.26 -3.26 -1.50
C THR A 79 -14.13 -3.04 -0.51
N THR A 80 -13.46 -4.11 -0.12
CA THR A 80 -12.31 -4.10 0.79
C THR A 80 -11.08 -4.52 0.01
N ILE A 81 -10.04 -3.68 0.04
CA ILE A 81 -8.75 -3.90 -0.59
C ILE A 81 -7.72 -4.00 0.54
N LYS A 82 -7.16 -5.20 0.75
CA LYS A 82 -6.10 -5.44 1.74
C LYS A 82 -4.75 -5.58 1.07
N LEU A 83 -3.76 -4.87 1.59
CA LEU A 83 -2.40 -4.80 1.08
C LEU A 83 -1.45 -5.50 2.06
N LEU A 84 -0.90 -6.63 1.67
CA LEU A 84 -0.03 -7.47 2.51
C LEU A 84 1.42 -7.40 2.02
N PRO A 85 2.43 -7.36 2.90
CA PRO A 85 2.34 -7.45 4.36
C PRO A 85 2.08 -6.11 5.08
N SER A 86 1.91 -4.98 4.36
CA SER A 86 1.77 -3.65 4.97
C SER A 86 0.68 -3.53 6.05
N GLY A 87 -0.35 -4.37 6.01
CA GLY A 87 -1.52 -4.26 6.89
C GLY A 87 -2.49 -3.17 6.46
N ALA A 88 -2.17 -2.40 5.42
CA ALA A 88 -3.05 -1.37 4.89
C ALA A 88 -4.34 -1.99 4.34
N THR A 89 -5.47 -1.41 4.74
CA THR A 89 -6.80 -1.81 4.28
C THR A 89 -7.55 -0.57 3.80
N VAL A 90 -8.03 -0.63 2.57
CA VAL A 90 -8.93 0.37 1.96
C VAL A 90 -10.32 -0.22 1.93
N VAL A 91 -11.31 0.51 2.44
CA VAL A 91 -12.72 0.12 2.32
C VAL A 91 -13.45 1.21 1.55
N THR A 92 -14.08 0.83 0.45
CA THR A 92 -14.87 1.74 -0.39
C THR A 92 -16.34 1.35 -0.32
N SER A 93 -17.21 2.33 -0.11
CA SER A 93 -18.66 2.13 -0.05
C SER A 93 -19.40 3.36 -0.60
N ALA A 94 -20.73 3.31 -0.64
CA ALA A 94 -21.55 4.46 -1.02
C ALA A 94 -21.35 5.69 -0.09
N GLU A 95 -20.93 5.45 1.16
CA GLU A 95 -20.67 6.50 2.16
C GLU A 95 -19.29 7.17 2.00
N GLY A 96 -18.42 6.63 1.13
CA GLY A 96 -17.07 7.12 0.89
C GLY A 96 -16.00 6.05 1.05
N ILE A 97 -14.76 6.50 1.25
CA ILE A 97 -13.57 5.66 1.40
C ILE A 97 -12.95 5.83 2.78
N SER A 98 -12.52 4.73 3.38
CA SER A 98 -11.71 4.72 4.58
C SER A 98 -10.41 3.95 4.37
N PHE A 99 -9.37 4.41 5.07
CA PHE A 99 -8.03 3.84 5.06
C PHE A 99 -7.65 3.47 6.49
N THR A 100 -7.17 2.24 6.70
CA THR A 100 -6.68 1.78 8.00
C THR A 100 -5.32 1.10 7.82
N GLY A 101 -4.45 1.17 8.83
CA GLY A 101 -3.10 0.63 8.73
C GLY A 101 -2.17 1.39 7.77
N VAL A 102 -2.48 2.67 7.49
CA VAL A 102 -1.70 3.55 6.61
C VAL A 102 -1.33 4.81 7.39
N LYS A 103 -0.09 5.28 7.27
CA LYS A 103 0.30 6.58 7.85
C LYS A 103 -0.09 7.73 6.92
N THR A 104 -0.31 8.91 7.48
CA THR A 104 -0.75 10.09 6.70
C THR A 104 0.25 10.45 5.60
N GLU A 105 1.55 10.38 5.88
CA GLU A 105 2.63 10.64 4.92
C GLU A 105 2.72 9.63 3.75
N GLN A 106 2.00 8.51 3.84
CA GLN A 106 1.96 7.47 2.80
C GLN A 106 0.77 7.62 1.86
N VAL A 107 -0.11 8.60 2.13
CA VAL A 107 -1.31 8.89 1.34
C VAL A 107 -1.11 10.20 0.61
N GLU A 108 -1.20 10.16 -0.71
CA GLU A 108 -1.13 11.35 -1.56
C GLU A 108 -2.46 11.51 -2.30
N MET A 109 -3.04 12.71 -2.22
CA MET A 109 -4.25 13.07 -2.96
C MET A 109 -3.85 13.84 -4.21
N GLN A 110 -4.29 13.35 -5.36
CA GLN A 110 -4.06 13.98 -6.65
C GLN A 110 -5.41 14.31 -7.28
N TRP A 111 -5.55 15.54 -7.77
CA TRP A 111 -6.72 15.92 -8.55
C TRP A 111 -6.49 15.57 -10.03
N PRO A 112 -7.48 14.97 -10.72
CA PRO A 112 -7.36 14.72 -12.16
C PRO A 112 -7.00 16.01 -12.90
N GLN A 113 -5.97 15.97 -13.75
CA GLN A 113 -5.48 17.14 -14.48
C GLN A 113 -6.50 17.75 -15.45
N ASP A 114 -7.55 17.00 -15.81
CA ASP A 114 -8.60 17.42 -16.74
C ASP A 114 -9.49 18.57 -16.22
N GLN A 115 -9.22 19.14 -15.04
CA GLN A 115 -10.06 20.16 -14.40
C GLN A 115 -9.27 21.35 -13.80
N VAL A 116 -7.98 21.51 -14.10
CA VAL A 116 -7.21 22.72 -13.68
C VAL A 116 -7.26 23.83 -14.75
N ALA A 117 -7.96 23.60 -15.87
CA ALA A 117 -8.09 24.56 -16.96
C ALA A 117 -9.53 24.66 -17.46
N GLN A 118 -10.42 25.24 -16.65
CA GLN A 118 -11.58 26.03 -17.11
C GLN A 118 -11.87 27.15 -16.12
#